data_AF-A0A4Y2INM5-F1
#
_entry.id   AF-A0A4Y2INM5-F1
#
_cell.length_a   1.000
_cell.length_b   1.000
_cell.length_c   1.000
_cell.angle_alpha   90.00
_cell.angle_beta   90.00
_cell.angle_gamma   90.00
#
_symmetry.space_group_name_H-M   'P 1'
#
loop_
_entity.id
_entity.type
_entity.pdbx_description
1 polymer ?
#
loop_
_entity_poly.entity_id
_entity_poly.type
_entity_poly.pdbx_seq_one_letter_code
_entity_poly.pdbx_strand_id
1 'polypeptide(L)'
;MYMDDILSGATCLTSAKRLQTYLSKLLRRGGFELHKRVSNHPTLVNDISTSEYSFEDTQSNTVKTFGMLWNPQLDQLTFKVSVNKKDSLTKREVLSQIARLYDPLGTIGPVIAKAKIFMQSLWLQKLDWNNNLHTKVLQVWNDFLVKQPGVNEINVPRYILSEDVTKIELHGFSDASERAYGAVIYIRCVTHSGLIQTKLVCSKSRVAPLKPVTVPWLELSAALILERIMHKIVPVLYLPADKIRMCTDSTIVPASLNIQTHSGM
;
A
#
# COMPACT_ATOMS: atom_id res chain seq x y z
N MET A 1 -15.42 10.35 -0.14
CA MET A 1 -15.28 10.98 -1.46
C MET A 1 -13.85 11.48 -1.58
N TYR A 2 -13.20 11.23 -2.71
CA TYR A 2 -11.87 11.74 -2.99
C TYR A 2 -11.85 12.18 -4.44
N MET A 3 -11.68 13.49 -4.66
CA MET A 3 -11.90 14.13 -5.95
C MET A 3 -13.27 13.72 -6.53
N ASP A 4 -13.27 13.12 -7.70
CA ASP A 4 -14.43 12.70 -8.48
C ASP A 4 -14.96 11.29 -8.10
N ASP A 5 -14.23 10.56 -7.24
CA ASP A 5 -14.53 9.18 -6.87
C ASP A 5 -15.20 9.06 -5.49
N ILE A 6 -16.18 8.16 -5.39
CA ILE A 6 -16.83 7.79 -4.12
C ILE A 6 -16.68 6.29 -3.91
N LEU A 7 -15.96 5.91 -2.86
CA LEU A 7 -15.98 4.55 -2.32
C LEU A 7 -16.82 4.49 -1.06
N SER A 8 -17.75 3.54 -1.04
CA SER A 8 -18.56 3.23 0.12
C SER A 8 -18.99 1.77 0.07
N GLY A 9 -19.38 1.22 1.22
CA GLY A 9 -19.87 -0.15 1.33
C GLY A 9 -20.86 -0.30 2.47
N ALA A 10 -21.44 -1.49 2.59
CA ALA A 10 -22.32 -1.86 3.68
C ALA A 10 -22.17 -3.36 3.98
N THR A 11 -22.65 -3.80 5.14
CA THR A 11 -22.48 -5.18 5.63
C THR A 11 -23.46 -6.17 5.02
N CYS A 12 -24.52 -5.70 4.35
CA CYS A 12 -25.49 -6.58 3.68
C CYS A 12 -26.03 -5.96 2.40
N LEU A 13 -26.52 -6.79 1.49
CA LEU A 13 -27.01 -6.35 0.17
C LEU A 13 -28.13 -5.31 0.26
N THR A 14 -29.08 -5.49 1.18
CA THR A 14 -30.21 -4.57 1.38
C THR A 14 -29.75 -3.18 1.79
N SER A 15 -28.81 -3.10 2.74
CA SER A 15 -28.24 -1.82 3.19
C SER A 15 -27.39 -1.17 2.11
N ALA A 16 -26.64 -1.96 1.33
CA ALA A 16 -25.87 -1.48 0.18
C ALA A 16 -26.77 -0.87 -0.91
N LYS A 17 -27.88 -1.53 -1.27
CA LYS A 17 -28.88 -0.99 -2.23
C LYS A 17 -29.51 0.31 -1.75
N ARG A 18 -29.86 0.38 -0.46
CA ARG A 18 -30.38 1.62 0.15
C ARG A 18 -29.35 2.73 0.07
N LEU A 19 -28.12 2.47 0.47
CA LEU A 19 -27.01 3.43 0.45
C LEU A 19 -26.77 3.96 -0.98
N GLN A 20 -26.75 3.08 -1.98
CA GLN A 20 -26.61 3.46 -3.39
C GLN A 20 -27.73 4.40 -3.85
N THR A 21 -28.97 4.10 -3.45
CA THR A 21 -30.14 4.94 -3.78
C THR A 21 -30.05 6.30 -3.10
N TYR A 22 -29.70 6.35 -1.81
CA TYR A 22 -29.54 7.60 -1.07
C TYR A 22 -28.44 8.48 -1.63
N LEU A 23 -27.26 7.90 -1.92
CA LEU A 23 -26.14 8.62 -2.54
C LEU A 23 -26.54 9.20 -3.89
N SER A 24 -27.20 8.42 -4.75
CA SER A 24 -27.65 8.89 -6.07
C SER A 24 -28.62 10.08 -5.95
N LYS A 25 -29.59 9.99 -5.03
CA LYS A 25 -30.56 11.08 -4.79
C LYS A 25 -29.89 12.32 -4.21
N LEU A 26 -28.96 12.14 -3.26
CA LEU A 26 -28.26 13.24 -2.60
C LEU A 26 -27.39 14.02 -3.59
N LEU A 27 -26.60 13.32 -4.41
CA LEU A 27 -25.76 13.94 -5.42
C LEU A 27 -26.59 14.68 -6.47
N ARG A 28 -27.72 14.09 -6.90
CA ARG A 28 -28.64 14.74 -7.84
C ARG A 28 -29.21 16.05 -7.29
N ARG A 29 -29.46 16.16 -5.98
CA ARG A 29 -29.87 17.42 -5.35
C ARG A 29 -28.77 18.48 -5.39
N GLY A 30 -27.50 18.07 -5.41
CA GLY A 30 -26.35 18.95 -5.60
C GLY A 30 -25.99 19.20 -7.07
N GLY A 31 -26.77 18.72 -8.03
CA GLY A 31 -26.47 18.85 -9.47
C GLY A 31 -25.41 17.87 -9.98
N PHE A 32 -25.06 16.83 -9.22
CA PHE A 32 -24.08 15.82 -9.61
C PHE A 32 -24.78 14.51 -10.04
N GLU A 33 -24.42 13.97 -11.20
CA GLU A 33 -24.90 12.69 -11.69
C GLU A 33 -23.81 11.61 -11.62
N LEU A 34 -24.16 10.42 -11.12
CA LEU A 34 -23.24 9.29 -11.03
C LEU A 34 -23.21 8.51 -12.35
N HIS A 35 -22.15 8.70 -13.13
CA HIS A 35 -22.02 8.08 -14.46
C HIS A 35 -21.43 6.67 -14.46
N LYS A 36 -20.63 6.31 -13.45
CA LYS A 36 -19.89 5.03 -13.41
C LYS A 36 -20.12 4.31 -12.09
N ARG A 37 -20.42 3.01 -12.13
CA ARG A 37 -20.62 2.18 -10.91
C ARG A 37 -19.91 0.85 -11.03
N VAL A 38 -19.31 0.42 -9.92
CA VAL A 38 -18.65 -0.88 -9.75
C VAL A 38 -19.05 -1.44 -8.40
N SER A 39 -19.20 -2.75 -8.33
CA SER A 39 -19.43 -3.44 -7.08
C SER A 39 -18.81 -4.83 -7.11
N ASN A 40 -18.44 -5.34 -5.95
CA ASN A 40 -18.08 -6.75 -5.76
C ASN A 40 -19.30 -7.68 -5.76
N HIS A 41 -20.52 -7.15 -5.70
CA HIS A 41 -21.75 -7.93 -5.76
C HIS A 41 -22.51 -7.69 -7.08
N PRO A 42 -22.74 -8.71 -7.93
CA PRO A 42 -23.34 -8.54 -9.27
C PRO A 42 -24.68 -7.81 -9.28
N THR A 43 -25.54 -8.08 -8.29
CA THR A 43 -26.87 -7.46 -8.19
C THR A 43 -26.84 -5.95 -7.89
N LEU A 44 -25.68 -5.36 -7.58
CA LEU A 44 -25.52 -3.91 -7.38
C LEU A 44 -25.09 -3.19 -8.66
N VAL A 45 -24.66 -3.95 -9.68
CA VAL A 45 -24.22 -3.44 -10.99
C VAL A 45 -25.38 -3.47 -11.99
N ASN A 46 -26.23 -4.51 -11.95
CA ASN A 46 -27.27 -4.75 -12.95
C ASN A 46 -28.46 -3.78 -12.94
N ASP A 47 -28.61 -2.91 -11.94
CA ASP A 47 -29.75 -1.98 -11.83
C ASP A 47 -29.62 -0.76 -12.76
N ILE A 48 -28.60 -0.69 -13.63
CA ILE A 48 -28.34 0.44 -14.53
C ILE A 48 -27.84 -0.05 -15.88
N SER A 49 -28.41 0.50 -16.94
CA SER A 49 -27.94 0.38 -18.32
C SER A 49 -26.56 1.03 -18.51
N THR A 50 -25.50 0.41 -17.99
CA THR A 50 -24.10 0.80 -18.26
C THR A 50 -23.64 0.12 -19.55
N SER A 51 -24.15 0.60 -20.69
CA SER A 51 -23.76 0.11 -22.03
C SER A 51 -22.64 0.91 -22.70
N GLU A 52 -22.10 1.96 -22.07
CA GLU A 52 -21.15 2.86 -22.76
C GLU A 52 -19.75 3.00 -22.14
N TYR A 53 -19.50 2.39 -20.98
CA TYR A 53 -18.18 2.47 -20.33
C TYR A 53 -17.73 1.09 -19.86
N SER A 54 -17.08 0.36 -20.77
CA SER A 54 -16.44 -0.90 -20.44
C SER A 54 -15.33 -0.68 -19.41
N PHE A 55 -15.32 -1.52 -18.37
CA PHE A 55 -14.23 -1.62 -17.41
C PHE A 55 -13.13 -2.51 -18.00
N GLU A 56 -12.54 -2.09 -19.11
CA GLU A 56 -11.76 -3.02 -19.93
C GLU A 56 -10.53 -2.29 -20.50
N ASP A 57 -9.31 -2.82 -20.60
CA ASP A 57 -8.68 -4.11 -20.27
C ASP A 57 -9.59 -5.33 -20.16
N THR A 58 -10.25 -5.64 -21.28
CA THR A 58 -11.11 -6.80 -21.59
C THR A 58 -10.55 -8.15 -21.12
N GLN A 59 -9.25 -8.22 -20.82
CA GLN A 59 -8.56 -9.44 -20.43
C GLN A 59 -8.51 -9.66 -18.91
N SER A 60 -8.72 -8.64 -18.06
CA SER A 60 -8.41 -8.75 -16.61
C SER A 60 -9.58 -8.55 -15.64
N ASN A 61 -10.76 -8.10 -16.08
CA ASN A 61 -11.89 -7.79 -15.18
C ASN A 61 -11.52 -6.84 -14.01
N THR A 62 -10.52 -5.98 -14.20
CA THR A 62 -10.04 -5.04 -13.17
C THR A 62 -10.46 -3.60 -13.44
N VAL A 63 -10.59 -2.83 -12.37
CA VAL A 63 -10.92 -1.40 -12.41
C VAL A 63 -9.86 -0.60 -11.69
N LYS A 64 -9.47 0.55 -12.25
CA LYS A 64 -8.62 1.50 -11.53
C LYS A 64 -9.43 2.26 -10.48
N THR A 65 -9.00 2.21 -9.22
CA THR A 65 -9.65 2.85 -8.07
C THR A 65 -8.57 3.46 -7.17
N PHE A 66 -8.64 4.78 -6.96
CA PHE A 66 -7.62 5.55 -6.21
C PHE A 66 -6.16 5.30 -6.63
N GLY A 67 -5.95 5.09 -7.93
CA GLY A 67 -4.64 4.84 -8.50
C GLY A 67 -4.18 3.38 -8.44
N MET A 68 -4.88 2.50 -7.73
CA MET A 68 -4.62 1.05 -7.69
C MET A 68 -5.56 0.30 -8.62
N LEU A 69 -5.25 -0.96 -8.96
CA LEU A 69 -6.19 -1.84 -9.64
C LEU A 69 -6.96 -2.67 -8.64
N TRP A 70 -8.26 -2.83 -8.87
CA TRP A 70 -9.17 -3.61 -8.05
C TRP A 70 -9.93 -4.59 -8.94
N ASN A 71 -9.91 -5.88 -8.58
CA ASN A 71 -10.78 -6.90 -9.13
C ASN A 71 -12.06 -6.93 -8.27
N PRO A 72 -13.22 -6.49 -8.79
CA PRO A 72 -14.45 -6.46 -8.01
C PRO A 72 -14.96 -7.86 -7.68
N GLN A 73 -14.89 -8.81 -8.61
CA GLN A 73 -15.45 -10.15 -8.43
C GLN A 73 -14.78 -10.90 -7.27
N LEU A 74 -13.46 -10.82 -7.16
CA LEU A 74 -12.70 -11.46 -6.08
C LEU A 74 -12.50 -10.54 -4.85
N ASP A 75 -12.90 -9.28 -4.96
CA ASP A 75 -12.65 -8.21 -4.00
C ASP A 75 -11.16 -8.06 -3.58
N GLN A 76 -10.28 -8.01 -4.58
CA GLN A 76 -8.83 -7.97 -4.40
C GLN A 76 -8.20 -6.76 -5.08
N LEU A 77 -7.26 -6.12 -4.40
CA LEU A 77 -6.35 -5.15 -4.99
C LEU A 77 -5.21 -5.90 -5.70
N THR A 78 -4.85 -5.43 -6.89
CA THR A 78 -3.82 -6.02 -7.75
C THR A 78 -2.95 -4.94 -8.39
N PHE A 79 -1.92 -5.38 -9.11
CA PHE A 79 -0.93 -4.52 -9.74
C PHE A 79 -0.80 -4.88 -11.22
N LYS A 80 -0.57 -3.87 -12.05
CA LYS A 80 -0.20 -4.06 -13.45
C LYS A 80 1.07 -3.29 -13.73
N VAL A 81 2.13 -4.04 -13.90
CA VAL A 81 3.45 -3.54 -14.23
C VAL A 81 3.86 -4.15 -15.56
N SER A 82 4.09 -3.28 -16.53
CA SER A 82 4.64 -3.63 -17.83
C SER A 82 6.14 -3.37 -17.85
N VAL A 83 6.90 -4.37 -18.26
CA VAL A 83 8.35 -4.28 -18.39
C VAL A 83 8.67 -3.84 -19.81
N ASN A 84 9.44 -2.76 -19.93
CA ASN A 84 10.00 -2.34 -21.20
C ASN A 84 11.53 -2.35 -21.06
N LYS A 85 12.14 -3.47 -21.45
CA LYS A 85 13.59 -3.63 -21.47
C LYS A 85 14.14 -2.80 -22.63
N LYS A 86 15.13 -1.97 -22.32
CA LYS A 86 15.86 -1.17 -23.31
C LYS A 86 17.34 -1.46 -23.22
N ASP A 87 18.02 -1.38 -24.36
CA ASP A 87 19.48 -1.53 -24.46
C ASP A 87 20.23 -0.29 -23.96
N SER A 88 19.54 0.83 -23.82
CA SER A 88 20.02 2.03 -23.16
C SER A 88 18.93 2.63 -22.28
N LEU A 89 19.33 3.07 -21.09
CA LEU A 89 18.48 3.77 -20.15
C LEU A 89 19.27 4.91 -19.54
N THR A 90 18.58 6.02 -19.34
CA THR A 90 19.07 7.16 -18.58
C THR A 90 18.62 7.07 -17.13
N LYS A 91 19.32 7.80 -16.25
CA LYS A 91 18.92 7.95 -14.84
C LYS A 91 17.49 8.49 -14.70
N ARG A 92 17.08 9.39 -15.59
CA ARG A 92 15.71 9.94 -15.64
C ARG A 92 14.68 8.87 -15.96
N GLU A 93 14.97 7.97 -16.89
CA GLU A 93 14.07 6.87 -17.25
C GLU A 93 13.94 5.85 -16.11
N VAL A 94 15.03 5.52 -15.41
CA VAL A 94 14.98 4.68 -14.21
C VAL A 94 14.06 5.30 -13.16
N LEU A 95 14.22 6.59 -12.86
CA LEU A 95 13.35 7.27 -11.90
C LEU A 95 11.88 7.25 -12.34
N SER A 96 11.62 7.47 -13.62
CA SER A 96 10.27 7.40 -14.21
C SER A 96 9.66 6.00 -14.04
N GLN A 97 10.43 4.94 -14.27
CA GLN A 97 9.99 3.56 -14.05
C GLN A 97 9.69 3.28 -12.58
N ILE A 98 10.51 3.78 -11.64
CA ILE A 98 10.25 3.66 -10.19
C ILE A 98 8.96 4.40 -9.80
N ALA A 99 8.75 5.61 -10.33
CA ALA A 99 7.57 6.42 -10.01
C ALA A 99 6.25 5.78 -10.50
N ARG A 100 6.30 4.91 -11.51
CA ARG A 100 5.13 4.14 -11.98
C ARG A 100 4.70 3.03 -11.02
N LEU A 101 5.57 2.60 -10.11
CA LEU A 101 5.24 1.64 -9.05
C LEU A 101 4.43 2.35 -7.95
N TYR A 102 3.17 2.67 -8.26
CA TYR A 102 2.26 3.33 -7.33
C TYR A 102 1.72 2.33 -6.32
N ASP A 103 2.05 2.54 -5.04
CA ASP A 103 1.68 1.69 -3.92
C ASP A 103 1.44 2.54 -2.66
N PRO A 104 0.22 3.07 -2.48
CA PRO A 104 -0.08 3.95 -1.35
C PRO A 104 -0.13 3.20 -0.02
N LEU A 105 -0.40 1.88 -0.04
CA LEU A 105 -0.50 1.04 1.15
C LEU A 105 0.82 0.35 1.51
N GLY A 106 1.82 0.37 0.63
CA GLY A 106 3.11 -0.28 0.87
C GLY A 106 3.07 -1.81 0.74
N THR A 107 2.12 -2.39 0.01
CA THR A 107 2.02 -3.86 -0.15
C THR A 107 3.19 -4.44 -0.96
N ILE A 108 3.72 -3.67 -1.92
CA ILE A 108 4.93 -4.00 -2.70
C ILE A 108 6.15 -3.19 -2.22
N GLY A 109 6.11 -2.71 -0.97
CA GLY A 109 7.16 -1.94 -0.32
C GLY A 109 8.57 -2.50 -0.51
N PRO A 110 8.82 -3.83 -0.42
CA PRO A 110 10.14 -4.42 -0.68
C PRO A 110 10.63 -4.23 -2.12
N VAL A 111 9.75 -4.31 -3.12
CA VAL A 111 10.09 -4.11 -4.54
C VAL A 111 10.49 -2.65 -4.77
N ILE A 112 9.70 -1.72 -4.24
CA ILE A 112 9.97 -0.28 -4.33
C ILE A 112 11.24 0.09 -3.57
N ALA A 113 11.50 -0.52 -2.41
CA ALA A 113 12.72 -0.28 -1.65
C ALA A 113 13.97 -0.68 -2.44
N LYS A 114 13.99 -1.87 -3.06
CA LYS A 114 15.09 -2.30 -3.94
C LYS A 114 15.31 -1.32 -5.09
N ALA A 115 14.23 -0.86 -5.73
CA ALA A 115 14.31 0.09 -6.83
C ALA A 115 14.85 1.46 -6.37
N LYS A 116 14.42 1.95 -5.20
CA LYS A 116 14.92 3.20 -4.62
C LYS A 116 16.39 3.10 -4.17
N ILE A 117 16.82 1.95 -3.65
CA ILE A 117 18.23 1.71 -3.32
C ILE A 117 19.08 1.71 -4.60
N PHE A 118 18.60 1.10 -5.69
CA PHE A 118 19.27 1.19 -6.98
C PHE A 118 19.38 2.65 -7.43
N MET A 119 18.30 3.43 -7.34
CA MET A 119 18.32 4.85 -7.67
C MET A 119 19.36 5.61 -6.82
N GLN A 120 19.44 5.34 -5.52
CA GLN A 120 20.44 5.91 -4.62
C GLN A 120 21.87 5.62 -5.10
N SER A 121 22.14 4.41 -5.62
CA SER A 121 23.47 4.08 -6.18
C SER A 121 23.82 4.94 -7.41
N LEU A 122 22.85 5.28 -8.27
CA LEU A 122 23.07 6.19 -9.40
C LEU A 122 23.36 7.62 -8.95
N TRP A 123 22.81 8.05 -7.82
CA TRP A 123 23.12 9.34 -7.22
C TRP A 123 24.56 9.38 -6.70
N LEU A 124 25.01 8.30 -6.06
CA LEU A 124 26.39 8.17 -5.56
C LEU A 124 27.44 8.17 -6.67
N GLN A 125 27.12 7.58 -7.83
CA GLN A 125 27.98 7.61 -9.01
C GLN A 125 28.03 8.98 -9.71
N LYS A 126 27.29 9.99 -9.21
CA LYS A 126 27.20 11.34 -9.79
C LYS A 126 26.80 11.33 -11.28
N LEU A 127 26.01 10.35 -11.70
CA LEU A 127 25.52 10.25 -13.08
C LEU A 127 24.51 11.38 -13.36
N ASP A 128 24.66 12.07 -14.49
CA ASP A 128 23.71 13.07 -14.96
C ASP A 128 22.37 12.44 -15.36
N TRP A 129 21.31 13.24 -15.38
CA TRP A 129 19.96 12.82 -15.72
C TRP A 129 19.83 12.17 -17.09
N ASN A 130 20.55 12.69 -18.08
CA ASN A 130 20.44 12.28 -19.48
C ASN A 130 21.57 11.33 -19.92
N ASN A 131 22.53 11.04 -19.03
CA ASN A 131 23.60 10.11 -19.34
C ASN A 131 23.10 8.67 -19.30
N ASN A 132 23.54 7.88 -20.26
CA ASN A 132 23.27 6.45 -20.29
C ASN A 132 23.96 5.73 -19.13
N LEU A 133 23.27 4.72 -18.58
CA LEU A 133 23.84 3.81 -17.59
C LEU A 133 25.02 3.03 -18.19
N HIS A 134 26.08 2.87 -17.41
CA HIS A 134 27.16 1.95 -17.75
C HIS A 134 26.63 0.51 -17.85
N THR A 135 27.20 -0.31 -18.74
CA THR A 135 26.73 -1.67 -19.06
C THR A 135 26.49 -2.54 -17.82
N LYS A 136 27.42 -2.51 -16.85
CA LYS A 136 27.28 -3.27 -15.58
C LYS A 136 26.07 -2.83 -14.76
N VAL A 137 25.82 -1.53 -14.67
CA VAL A 137 24.72 -0.95 -13.89
C VAL A 137 23.37 -1.19 -14.59
N LEU A 138 23.36 -1.07 -15.92
CA LEU A 138 22.21 -1.42 -16.75
C LEU A 138 21.82 -2.90 -16.58
N GLN A 139 22.79 -3.80 -16.53
CA GLN A 139 22.52 -5.22 -16.33
C GLN A 139 21.85 -5.50 -14.99
N VAL A 140 22.34 -4.89 -13.89
CA VAL A 140 21.69 -5.00 -12.57
C VAL A 140 20.24 -4.49 -12.61
N TRP A 141 19.98 -3.38 -13.32
CA TRP A 141 18.61 -2.89 -13.49
C TRP A 141 17.75 -3.84 -14.32
N ASN A 142 18.28 -4.38 -15.41
CA ASN A 142 17.59 -5.34 -16.25
C ASN A 142 17.24 -6.62 -15.49
N ASP A 143 18.14 -7.12 -14.63
CA ASP A 143 17.88 -8.28 -13.77
C ASP A 143 16.76 -8.02 -12.76
N PHE A 144 16.65 -6.78 -12.28
CA PHE A 144 15.51 -6.35 -11.47
C PHE A 144 14.21 -6.30 -12.30
N LEU A 145 14.26 -5.74 -13.51
CA LEU A 145 13.10 -5.63 -14.41
C LEU A 145 12.54 -7.00 -14.82
N VAL A 146 13.39 -7.99 -15.08
CA VAL A 146 12.95 -9.36 -15.47
C VAL A 146 12.08 -10.01 -14.38
N LYS A 147 12.29 -9.66 -13.10
CA LYS A 147 11.52 -10.20 -11.97
C LYS A 147 10.26 -9.38 -11.68
N GLN A 148 10.14 -8.20 -12.26
CA GLN A 148 9.03 -7.27 -12.01
C GLN A 148 7.64 -7.79 -12.41
N PRO A 149 7.46 -8.64 -13.44
CA PRO A 149 6.14 -9.20 -13.77
C PRO A 149 5.52 -10.02 -12.64
N GLY A 150 6.33 -10.59 -11.73
CA GLY A 150 5.80 -11.28 -10.55
C GLY A 150 5.01 -10.37 -9.60
N VAL A 151 5.14 -9.04 -9.72
CA VAL A 151 4.27 -8.09 -9.01
C VAL A 151 2.82 -8.20 -9.46
N ASN A 152 2.57 -8.59 -10.71
CA ASN A 152 1.22 -8.74 -11.26
C ASN A 152 0.49 -9.97 -10.69
N GLU A 153 1.22 -10.88 -10.06
CA GLU A 153 0.67 -12.07 -9.39
C GLU A 153 0.23 -11.76 -7.95
N ILE A 154 0.61 -10.59 -7.41
CA ILE A 154 0.27 -10.19 -6.05
C ILE A 154 -1.18 -9.73 -6.02
N ASN A 155 -2.01 -10.48 -5.29
CA ASN A 155 -3.40 -10.17 -5.05
C ASN A 155 -3.63 -9.99 -3.55
N VAL A 156 -4.12 -8.81 -3.15
CA VAL A 156 -4.32 -8.44 -1.75
C VAL A 156 -5.82 -8.27 -1.49
N PRO A 157 -6.44 -9.05 -0.57
CA PRO A 157 -7.84 -8.84 -0.21
C PRO A 157 -8.10 -7.40 0.24
N ARG A 158 -9.06 -6.72 -0.39
CA ARG A 158 -9.39 -5.32 -0.03
C ARG A 158 -10.04 -5.24 1.35
N TYR A 159 -10.87 -6.23 1.69
CA TYR A 159 -11.51 -6.31 3.00
C TYR A 159 -10.55 -6.87 4.05
N ILE A 160 -10.14 -6.00 4.97
CA ILE A 160 -9.12 -6.29 6.00
C ILE A 160 -9.69 -7.01 7.24
N LEU A 161 -11.01 -7.04 7.41
CA LEU A 161 -11.67 -7.78 8.47
C LEU A 161 -12.06 -9.19 8.00
N SER A 162 -12.53 -9.98 8.95
CA SER A 162 -13.14 -11.28 8.69
C SER A 162 -14.63 -11.22 9.03
N GLU A 163 -15.39 -12.24 8.62
CA GLU A 163 -16.75 -12.42 9.10
C GLU A 163 -16.71 -12.93 10.55
N ASP A 164 -17.73 -12.59 11.35
CA ASP A 164 -17.92 -13.06 12.72
C ASP A 164 -16.73 -12.84 13.67
N VAL A 165 -16.12 -11.65 13.60
CA VAL A 165 -14.97 -11.27 14.43
C VAL A 165 -15.42 -10.94 15.85
N THR A 166 -14.79 -11.58 16.83
CA THR A 166 -14.97 -11.32 18.27
C THR A 166 -13.89 -10.43 18.84
N LYS A 167 -12.68 -10.48 18.26
CA LYS A 167 -11.53 -9.74 18.75
C LYS A 167 -10.70 -9.17 17.61
N ILE A 168 -10.38 -7.89 17.69
CA ILE A 168 -9.57 -7.15 16.73
C ILE A 168 -8.32 -6.65 17.44
N GLU A 169 -7.15 -7.01 16.92
CA GLU A 169 -5.87 -6.52 17.40
C GLU A 169 -5.06 -5.92 16.25
N LEU A 170 -4.35 -4.82 16.49
CA LEU A 170 -3.39 -4.25 15.56
C LEU A 170 -1.97 -4.54 16.05
N HIS A 171 -1.15 -5.09 15.16
CA HIS A 171 0.22 -5.46 15.46
C HIS A 171 1.15 -4.79 14.46
N GLY A 172 1.95 -3.87 14.98
CA GLY A 172 2.98 -3.15 14.28
C GLY A 172 4.35 -3.78 14.46
N PHE A 173 5.13 -3.90 13.40
CA PHE A 173 6.52 -4.33 13.44
C PHE A 173 7.40 -3.32 12.73
N SER A 174 8.57 -3.02 13.29
CA SER A 174 9.58 -2.18 12.66
C SER A 174 10.92 -2.89 12.63
N ASP A 175 11.63 -2.72 11.52
CA ASP A 175 12.93 -3.34 11.27
C ASP A 175 13.82 -2.36 10.48
N ALA A 176 15.13 -2.48 10.66
CA ALA A 176 16.12 -1.66 10.01
C ALA A 176 17.36 -2.46 9.61
N SER A 177 17.92 -2.08 8.47
CA SER A 177 19.19 -2.55 7.95
C SER A 177 20.05 -1.37 7.54
N GLU A 178 21.33 -1.61 7.24
CA GLU A 178 22.26 -0.60 6.74
C GLU A 178 21.79 0.11 5.45
N ARG A 179 20.90 -0.53 4.67
CA ARG A 179 20.45 -0.02 3.36
C ARG A 179 19.06 0.58 3.39
N ALA A 180 18.19 0.12 4.28
CA ALA A 180 16.81 0.56 4.36
C ALA A 180 16.21 0.20 5.72
N TYR A 181 15.18 0.93 6.10
CA TYR A 181 14.41 0.70 7.31
C TYR A 181 12.93 0.90 7.02
N GLY A 182 12.06 0.27 7.81
CA GLY A 182 10.64 0.30 7.55
C GLY A 182 9.79 -0.22 8.68
N ALA A 183 8.50 -0.06 8.50
CA ALA A 183 7.49 -0.55 9.42
C ALA A 183 6.31 -1.15 8.67
N VAL A 184 5.64 -2.09 9.32
CA VAL A 184 4.48 -2.79 8.79
C VAL A 184 3.42 -2.92 9.88
N ILE A 185 2.16 -2.81 9.50
CA ILE A 185 1.01 -2.98 10.41
C ILE A 185 0.13 -4.10 9.88
N TYR A 186 -0.11 -5.07 10.73
CA TYR A 186 -1.05 -6.16 10.51
C TYR A 186 -2.27 -5.97 11.40
N ILE A 187 -3.42 -6.38 10.89
CA ILE A 187 -4.62 -6.62 11.68
C ILE A 187 -4.72 -8.11 11.95
N ARG A 188 -5.01 -8.45 13.20
CA ARG A 188 -5.25 -9.82 13.66
C ARG A 188 -6.70 -9.88 14.15
N CYS A 189 -7.50 -10.66 13.44
CA CYS A 189 -8.89 -10.92 13.79
C CYS A 189 -9.00 -12.34 14.37
N VAL A 190 -9.75 -12.48 15.46
CA VAL A 190 -10.17 -13.78 16.01
C VAL A 190 -11.67 -13.91 15.79
N THR A 191 -12.10 -14.99 15.15
CA THR A 191 -13.52 -15.26 14.91
C THR A 191 -14.18 -15.92 16.12
N HIS A 192 -15.51 -16.01 16.13
CA HIS A 192 -16.25 -16.79 17.13
C HIS A 192 -15.84 -18.26 17.19
N SER A 193 -15.44 -18.85 16.06
CA SER A 193 -14.93 -20.22 16.00
C SER A 193 -13.49 -20.39 16.50
N GLY A 194 -12.83 -19.30 16.92
CA GLY A 194 -11.44 -19.30 17.37
C GLY A 194 -10.42 -19.27 16.23
N LEU A 195 -10.86 -19.17 14.97
CA LEU A 195 -9.97 -19.02 13.82
C LEU A 195 -9.27 -17.67 13.88
N ILE A 196 -7.94 -17.68 13.72
CA ILE A 196 -7.11 -16.50 13.72
C ILE A 196 -6.74 -16.17 12.27
N GLN A 197 -7.06 -14.96 11.84
CA GLN A 197 -6.66 -14.44 10.53
C GLN A 197 -5.86 -13.16 10.69
N THR A 198 -4.76 -13.07 9.94
CA THR A 198 -3.90 -11.90 9.90
C THR A 198 -3.85 -11.34 8.50
N LYS A 199 -4.08 -10.04 8.36
CA LYS A 199 -4.01 -9.34 7.07
C LYS A 199 -3.12 -8.11 7.18
N LEU A 200 -2.42 -7.81 6.11
CA LEU A 200 -1.61 -6.60 6.00
C LEU A 200 -2.55 -5.39 5.87
N VAL A 201 -2.39 -4.39 6.74
CA VAL A 201 -3.13 -3.12 6.64
C VAL A 201 -2.33 -2.14 5.79
N CYS A 202 -1.05 -1.95 6.13
CA CYS A 202 -0.13 -1.13 5.35
C CYS A 202 1.32 -1.40 5.74
N SER A 203 2.25 -0.94 4.92
CA SER A 203 3.66 -0.81 5.29
C SER A 203 4.24 0.50 4.79
N LYS A 204 5.41 0.86 5.30
CA LYS A 204 6.19 1.98 4.80
C LYS A 204 7.67 1.70 4.95
N SER A 205 8.41 1.92 3.87
CA SER A 205 9.86 1.79 3.84
C SER A 205 10.53 3.11 3.45
N ARG A 206 11.75 3.30 3.96
CA ARG A 206 12.66 4.38 3.56
C ARG A 206 14.04 3.80 3.31
N VAL A 207 14.73 4.36 2.31
CA VAL A 207 16.14 4.04 2.07
C VAL A 207 16.97 4.74 3.14
N ALA A 208 18.00 4.05 3.65
CA ALA A 208 18.91 4.60 4.62
C ALA A 208 19.58 5.88 4.08
N PRO A 209 19.81 6.91 4.91
CA PRO A 209 20.51 8.11 4.48
C PRO A 209 21.91 7.80 3.94
N LEU A 210 22.40 8.64 3.03
CA LEU A 210 23.77 8.52 2.50
C LEU A 210 24.84 8.89 3.53
N LYS A 211 24.49 9.77 4.47
CA LYS A 211 25.36 10.03 5.62
C LYS A 211 25.35 8.76 6.48
N PRO A 212 26.52 8.22 6.85
CA PRO A 212 26.58 7.01 7.66
C PRO A 212 25.88 7.26 8.99
N VAL A 213 24.90 6.42 9.28
CA VAL A 213 24.15 6.37 10.54
C VAL A 213 24.28 4.95 11.06
N THR A 214 24.42 4.78 12.38
CA THR A 214 24.53 3.43 12.94
C THR A 214 23.20 2.70 12.83
N VAL A 215 23.25 1.36 12.77
CA VAL A 215 22.05 0.52 12.71
C VAL A 215 21.06 0.83 13.87
N PRO A 216 21.49 1.03 15.13
CA PRO A 216 20.58 1.39 16.21
C PRO A 216 19.77 2.68 15.98
N TRP A 217 20.37 3.69 15.33
CA TRP A 217 19.65 4.91 14.96
C TRP A 217 18.63 4.68 13.83
N LEU A 218 18.93 3.75 12.91
CA LEU A 218 17.99 3.34 11.87
C LEU A 218 16.83 2.51 12.46
N GLU A 219 17.10 1.65 13.44
CA GLU A 219 16.08 0.91 14.21
C GLU A 219 15.14 1.89 14.93
N LEU A 220 15.69 2.91 15.61
CA LEU A 220 14.90 3.97 16.24
C LEU A 220 14.07 4.74 15.19
N SER A 221 14.64 5.01 14.02
CA SER A 221 13.93 5.66 12.92
C SER A 221 12.79 4.79 12.36
N ALA A 222 12.97 3.46 12.31
CA ALA A 222 11.95 2.51 11.91
C ALA A 222 10.80 2.48 12.93
N ALA A 223 11.11 2.43 14.22
CA ALA A 223 10.12 2.49 15.30
C ALA A 223 9.32 3.80 15.27
N LEU A 224 9.98 4.94 15.01
CA LEU A 224 9.30 6.22 14.82
C LEU A 224 8.36 6.22 13.60
N ILE A 225 8.74 5.55 12.51
CA ILE A 225 7.83 5.38 11.36
C ILE A 225 6.61 4.55 11.77
N LEU A 226 6.83 3.47 12.52
CA LEU A 226 5.75 2.60 12.97
C LEU A 226 4.73 3.36 13.82
N GLU A 227 5.21 4.09 14.84
CA GLU A 227 4.38 4.91 15.72
C GLU A 227 3.54 5.90 14.90
N ARG A 228 4.19 6.66 14.01
CA ARG A 228 3.52 7.67 13.18
C ARG A 228 2.45 7.10 12.26
N ILE A 229 2.67 5.90 11.73
CA ILE A 229 1.67 5.25 10.86
C ILE A 229 0.53 4.72 11.70
N MET A 230 0.82 4.08 12.84
CA MET A 230 -0.19 3.57 13.76
C MET A 230 -1.12 4.70 14.23
N HIS A 231 -0.56 5.83 14.66
CA HIS A 231 -1.32 7.01 15.08
C HIS A 231 -2.19 7.60 13.96
N LYS A 232 -1.77 7.46 12.69
CA LYS A 232 -2.58 7.93 11.55
C LYS A 232 -3.68 6.96 11.16
N ILE A 233 -3.45 5.66 11.29
CA ILE A 233 -4.35 4.63 10.78
C ILE A 233 -5.45 4.29 11.77
N VAL A 234 -5.13 4.22 13.06
CA VAL A 234 -6.12 3.86 14.10
C VAL A 234 -7.38 4.74 14.03
N PRO A 235 -7.29 6.08 13.91
CA PRO A 235 -8.49 6.93 13.80
C PRO A 235 -9.25 6.74 12.49
N VAL A 236 -8.55 6.41 11.39
CA VAL A 236 -9.14 6.30 10.04
C VAL A 236 -9.86 4.97 9.83
N LEU A 237 -9.44 3.92 10.53
CA LEU A 237 -10.08 2.62 10.42
C LEU A 237 -11.48 2.59 11.05
N TYR A 238 -11.77 3.47 12.01
CA TYR A 238 -13.02 3.47 12.78
C TYR A 238 -13.35 2.08 13.36
N LEU A 239 -12.33 1.33 13.79
CA LEU A 239 -12.48 -0.01 14.37
C LEU A 239 -12.25 0.01 15.88
N PRO A 240 -13.04 -0.73 16.67
CA PRO A 240 -12.77 -0.96 18.09
C PRO A 240 -11.62 -1.96 18.22
N ALA A 241 -10.36 -1.48 18.18
CA ALA A 241 -9.21 -2.33 18.40
C ALA A 241 -9.08 -2.67 19.89
N ASP A 242 -9.25 -3.94 20.25
CA ASP A 242 -9.10 -4.44 21.62
C ASP A 242 -7.66 -4.33 22.13
N LYS A 243 -6.70 -4.40 21.21
CA LYS A 243 -5.28 -4.33 21.52
C LYS A 243 -4.47 -3.74 20.39
N ILE A 244 -3.55 -2.85 20.73
CA ILE A 244 -2.53 -2.33 19.81
C ILE A 244 -1.17 -2.73 20.37
N ARG A 245 -0.33 -3.37 19.56
CA ARG A 245 1.07 -3.69 19.88
C ARG A 245 1.99 -3.11 18.83
N MET A 246 3.12 -2.59 19.29
CA MET A 246 4.21 -2.13 18.43
C MET A 246 5.48 -2.85 18.87
N CYS A 247 6.11 -3.56 17.95
CA CYS A 247 7.22 -4.46 18.22
C CYS A 247 8.43 -4.05 17.38
N THR A 248 9.61 -4.21 17.96
CA THR A 248 10.91 -4.13 17.30
C THR A 248 11.79 -5.23 17.88
N ASP A 249 12.67 -5.78 17.06
CA ASP A 249 13.71 -6.74 17.43
C ASP A 249 14.93 -6.10 18.11
N SER A 250 15.05 -4.77 18.04
CA SER A 250 16.08 -4.00 18.72
C SER A 250 15.83 -3.94 20.23
N THR A 251 16.82 -4.36 21.02
CA THR A 251 16.84 -4.14 22.47
C THR A 251 17.16 -2.69 22.83
N ILE A 252 17.81 -1.95 21.91
CA ILE A 252 18.26 -0.57 22.12
C ILE A 252 17.10 0.42 22.02
N VAL A 253 16.13 0.17 21.15
CA VAL A 253 14.98 1.07 20.97
C VAL A 253 14.15 1.22 22.26
N PRO A 254 13.68 0.14 22.92
CA PRO A 254 12.98 0.26 24.20
C PRO A 254 13.82 0.91 25.30
N ALA A 255 15.12 0.58 25.36
CA ALA A 255 16.03 1.19 26.34
C ALA A 255 16.16 2.70 26.13
N SER A 256 16.29 3.15 24.88
CA SER A 256 16.43 4.57 24.52
C SER A 256 15.18 5.39 24.83
N LEU A 257 13.99 4.80 24.69
CA LEU A 257 12.72 5.43 25.05
C LEU A 257 12.59 5.63 26.57
N ASN A 258 13.13 4.71 27.36
CA ASN A 258 13.07 4.79 28.83
C ASN A 258 14.07 5.80 29.41
N ILE A 259 15.17 6.09 28.71
CA ILE A 259 16.23 7.02 29.16
C ILE A 259 15.75 8.50 29.19
N GLN A 260 14.67 8.86 28.47
CA GLN A 260 14.15 10.23 28.45
C GLN A 260 13.45 10.71 29.74
N THR A 261 13.46 9.91 30.82
CA THR A 261 12.85 10.29 32.12
C THR A 261 13.82 10.95 33.11
N HIS A 262 15.11 11.10 32.79
CA HIS A 262 16.10 11.74 33.68
C HIS A 262 16.98 12.77 32.95
N SER A 263 16.40 13.90 32.54
CA SER A 263 17.15 15.15 32.33
C SER A 263 16.18 16.33 32.27
N GLY A 264 15.85 16.88 33.45
CA GLY A 264 14.96 18.03 33.55
C GLY A 264 14.57 18.42 34.99
N MET A 265 15.54 18.50 35.91
CA MET A 265 15.65 19.48 37.00
C MET A 265 16.99 19.33 37.71
#